data_AF-A0A2D9K523-F1
#
_entry.id   AF-A0A2D9K523-F1
#
_cell.length_a   1.000
_cell.length_b   1.000
_cell.length_c   1.000
_cell.angle_alpha   90.00
_cell.angle_beta   90.00
_cell.angle_gamma   90.00
#
_symmetry.space_group_name_H-M   'P 1'
#
loop_
_entity.id
_entity.type
_entity.pdbx_description
1 polymer ?
#
loop_
_entity_poly.entity_id
_entity_poly.type
_entity_poly.pdbx_seq_one_letter_code
_entity_poly.pdbx_strand_id
1 'polypeptide(L)'
;MIASGLIFLFGFLAAALIALLVSPIVWRRAKRLARREFEATIPVSANEIRASYDHVRAQAAMESRRREMEAHAVREKAALERAEAGRVAVENADLRGRNRVLTETVAQNVADLKELSAALEAREQDYRKLEEELRETVHDLDLRTEEMNALSDRFRDLTGIAEDRKLSIVSLETRLEEAQDEVRSQERIGRERDNAIDRLRSQVGALDASLQKEKATARKLEEKVIRLTARLADQDERLALHAGGRDSLDDADDTDLPQASRADDTSPDDIDKTPVVAAAAPVSAEAVRRQLEEHLDLPAHPLGGDDDEEALRERISDIAARVIHLTGKAEGPDSVIERILAADESGTTGTTESGRPTLAGRVRRLRAEESKTTGQAAE
;
A
#
# COMPACT_ATOMS: atom_id res chain seq x y z
N MET A 1 -130.74 26.63 -115.43
CA MET A 1 -130.12 26.35 -114.10
C MET A 1 -130.82 25.23 -113.31
N ILE A 2 -132.09 24.88 -113.61
CA ILE A 2 -132.81 23.78 -112.92
C ILE A 2 -132.31 22.38 -113.37
N ALA A 3 -131.96 22.21 -114.65
CA ALA A 3 -131.49 20.93 -115.20
C ALA A 3 -130.22 20.41 -114.50
N SER A 4 -129.25 21.27 -114.18
CA SER A 4 -128.03 20.90 -113.45
C SER A 4 -128.33 20.48 -112.00
N GLY A 5 -129.31 21.11 -111.35
CA GLY A 5 -129.73 20.73 -109.99
C GLY A 5 -130.44 19.37 -109.93
N LEU A 6 -131.23 19.03 -110.95
CA LEU A 6 -131.97 17.76 -111.02
C LEU A 6 -131.04 16.57 -111.31
N ILE A 7 -130.03 16.75 -112.16
CA ILE A 7 -128.97 15.74 -112.39
C ILE A 7 -128.16 15.53 -111.11
N PHE A 8 -127.84 16.59 -110.36
CA PHE A 8 -127.15 16.47 -109.08
C PHE A 8 -128.00 15.74 -108.02
N LEU A 9 -129.29 16.08 -107.92
CA LEU A 9 -130.21 15.42 -106.97
C LEU A 9 -130.42 13.94 -107.32
N PHE A 10 -130.59 13.62 -108.61
CA PHE A 10 -130.72 12.25 -109.08
C PHE A 10 -129.42 11.46 -108.89
N GLY A 11 -128.27 12.07 -109.17
CA GLY A 11 -126.95 11.50 -108.88
C GLY A 11 -126.74 11.22 -107.39
N PHE A 12 -127.16 12.15 -106.52
CA PHE A 12 -127.13 11.98 -105.07
C PHE A 12 -128.07 10.85 -104.61
N LEU A 13 -129.29 10.79 -105.14
CA LEU A 13 -130.25 9.75 -104.79
C LEU A 13 -129.79 8.36 -105.26
N ALA A 14 -129.18 8.28 -106.45
CA ALA A 14 -128.57 7.06 -106.97
C ALA A 14 -127.35 6.63 -106.12
N ALA A 15 -126.49 7.57 -105.73
CA ALA A 15 -125.37 7.30 -104.83
C ALA A 15 -125.84 6.86 -103.44
N ALA A 16 -126.89 7.49 -102.91
CA ALA A 16 -127.50 7.11 -101.63
C ALA A 16 -128.11 5.70 -101.70
N LEU A 17 -128.79 5.36 -102.79
CA LEU A 17 -129.32 4.02 -103.03
C LEU A 17 -128.20 2.97 -103.06
N ILE A 18 -127.10 3.24 -103.78
CA ILE A 18 -125.92 2.36 -103.84
C ILE A 18 -125.28 2.23 -102.45
N ALA A 19 -125.12 3.32 -101.71
CA ALA A 19 -124.58 3.30 -100.35
C ALA A 19 -125.44 2.46 -99.39
N LEU A 20 -126.77 2.54 -99.53
CA LEU A 20 -127.72 1.76 -98.73
C LEU A 20 -127.66 0.26 -99.10
N LEU A 21 -127.43 -0.06 -100.37
CA LEU A 21 -127.25 -1.44 -100.85
C LEU A 21 -125.93 -2.06 -100.33
N VAL A 22 -124.86 -1.25 -100.24
CA VAL A 22 -123.52 -1.71 -99.79
C VAL A 22 -123.37 -1.71 -98.26
N SER A 23 -124.11 -0.85 -97.54
CA SER A 23 -124.12 -0.77 -96.07
C SER A 23 -124.23 -2.13 -95.35
N PRO A 24 -125.19 -3.03 -95.69
CA PRO A 24 -125.30 -4.33 -95.03
C PRO A 24 -124.09 -5.26 -95.26
N ILE A 25 -123.35 -5.11 -96.37
CA ILE A 25 -122.16 -5.91 -96.68
C ILE A 25 -120.99 -5.48 -95.80
N VAL A 26 -120.77 -4.16 -95.67
CA VAL A 26 -119.72 -3.59 -94.82
C VAL A 26 -119.98 -3.93 -93.34
N TRP A 27 -121.23 -3.81 -92.89
CA TRP A 27 -121.63 -4.16 -91.52
C TRP A 27 -121.37 -5.63 -91.17
N ARG A 28 -121.69 -6.56 -92.08
CA ARG A 28 -121.39 -8.00 -91.90
C ARG A 28 -119.90 -8.27 -91.78
N ARG A 29 -119.07 -7.58 -92.57
CA ARG A 29 -117.61 -7.75 -92.55
C ARG A 29 -116.99 -7.17 -91.28
N ALA A 30 -117.43 -5.99 -90.85
CA ALA A 30 -117.02 -5.36 -89.60
C ALA A 30 -117.37 -6.22 -88.39
N LYS A 31 -118.59 -6.77 -88.33
CA LYS A 31 -119.01 -7.67 -87.24
C LYS A 31 -118.18 -8.95 -87.17
N ARG A 32 -117.75 -9.51 -88.31
CA ARG A 32 -116.89 -10.70 -88.33
C ARG A 32 -115.48 -10.39 -87.84
N LEU A 33 -114.92 -9.26 -88.24
CA LEU A 33 -113.60 -8.80 -87.76
C LEU A 33 -113.67 -8.52 -86.25
N ALA A 34 -114.65 -7.75 -85.79
CA ALA A 34 -114.88 -7.48 -84.38
C ALA A 34 -115.10 -8.77 -83.57
N ARG A 35 -115.84 -9.75 -84.11
CA ARG A 35 -116.03 -11.04 -83.43
C ARG A 35 -114.74 -11.86 -83.35
N ARG A 36 -113.92 -11.90 -84.41
CA ARG A 36 -112.62 -12.57 -84.39
C ARG A 36 -111.64 -11.91 -83.42
N GLU A 37 -111.65 -10.60 -83.35
CA GLU A 37 -110.79 -9.83 -82.44
C GLU A 37 -111.25 -9.99 -80.98
N PHE A 38 -112.56 -10.02 -80.75
CA PHE A 38 -113.14 -10.32 -79.43
C PHE A 38 -112.86 -11.77 -78.99
N GLU A 39 -112.98 -12.74 -79.88
CA GLU A 39 -112.64 -14.16 -79.63
C GLU A 39 -111.13 -14.36 -79.43
N ALA A 40 -110.27 -13.50 -80.00
CA ALA A 40 -108.82 -13.54 -79.77
C ALA A 40 -108.38 -12.85 -78.47
N THR A 41 -109.18 -11.91 -77.96
CA THR A 41 -108.81 -11.09 -76.78
C THR A 41 -109.40 -11.63 -75.48
N ILE A 42 -110.51 -12.37 -75.55
CA ILE A 42 -111.23 -12.86 -74.37
C ILE A 42 -111.22 -14.40 -74.36
N PRO A 43 -110.90 -15.05 -73.23
CA PRO A 43 -110.91 -16.50 -73.14
C PRO A 43 -112.33 -17.03 -73.29
N VAL A 44 -112.64 -17.65 -74.42
CA VAL A 44 -113.99 -18.15 -74.76
C VAL A 44 -114.22 -19.57 -74.23
N SER A 45 -113.15 -20.27 -73.84
CA SER A 45 -113.19 -21.66 -73.35
C SER A 45 -112.99 -21.75 -71.83
N ALA A 46 -113.84 -22.55 -71.17
CA ALA A 46 -113.71 -22.84 -69.74
C ALA A 46 -112.33 -23.44 -69.37
N ASN A 47 -111.65 -24.11 -70.31
CA ASN A 47 -110.32 -24.66 -70.08
C ASN A 47 -109.22 -23.59 -70.06
N GLU A 48 -109.34 -22.53 -70.88
CA GLU A 48 -108.39 -21.42 -70.91
C GLU A 48 -108.49 -20.56 -69.65
N ILE A 49 -109.72 -20.35 -69.15
CA ILE A 49 -109.95 -19.66 -67.86
C ILE A 49 -109.31 -20.45 -66.71
N ARG A 50 -109.49 -21.78 -66.67
CA ARG A 50 -108.84 -22.63 -65.66
C ARG A 50 -107.32 -22.59 -65.78
N ALA A 51 -106.76 -22.65 -66.98
CA ALA A 51 -105.32 -22.55 -67.21
C ALA A 51 -104.75 -21.20 -66.75
N SER A 52 -105.44 -20.09 -67.01
CA SER A 52 -105.03 -18.76 -66.52
C SER A 52 -105.08 -18.64 -65.00
N TYR A 53 -106.09 -19.24 -64.37
CA TYR A 53 -106.23 -19.26 -62.92
C TYR A 53 -105.15 -20.14 -62.27
N ASP A 54 -104.90 -21.32 -62.84
CA ASP A 54 -103.81 -22.19 -62.39
C ASP A 54 -102.43 -21.55 -62.64
N HIS A 55 -102.27 -20.75 -63.70
CA HIS A 55 -101.06 -19.96 -63.94
C HIS A 55 -100.85 -18.88 -62.87
N VAL A 56 -101.88 -18.10 -62.54
CA VAL A 56 -101.81 -17.09 -61.46
C VAL A 56 -101.55 -17.76 -60.10
N ARG A 57 -102.18 -18.90 -59.83
CA ARG A 57 -101.91 -19.71 -58.63
C ARG A 57 -100.45 -20.18 -58.60
N ALA A 58 -99.91 -20.65 -59.72
CA ALA A 58 -98.52 -21.07 -59.82
C ALA A 58 -97.56 -19.90 -59.64
N GLN A 59 -97.84 -18.73 -60.22
CA GLN A 59 -97.06 -17.51 -60.01
C GLN A 59 -97.07 -17.09 -58.53
N ALA A 60 -98.24 -17.04 -57.90
CA ALA A 60 -98.36 -16.72 -56.48
C ALA A 60 -97.60 -17.72 -55.60
N ALA A 61 -97.66 -19.02 -55.92
CA ALA A 61 -96.91 -20.06 -55.23
C ALA A 61 -95.38 -19.90 -55.42
N MET A 62 -94.92 -19.60 -56.63
CA MET A 62 -93.51 -19.38 -56.94
C MET A 62 -92.98 -18.10 -56.28
N GLU A 63 -93.74 -17.01 -56.28
CA GLU A 63 -93.38 -15.78 -55.58
C GLU A 63 -93.35 -15.98 -54.07
N SER A 64 -94.33 -16.71 -53.50
CA SER A 64 -94.31 -17.08 -52.08
C SER A 64 -93.04 -17.86 -51.75
N ARG A 65 -92.73 -18.87 -52.57
CA ARG A 65 -91.53 -19.70 -52.37
C ARG A 65 -90.24 -18.89 -52.54
N ARG A 66 -90.19 -17.97 -53.49
CA ARG A 66 -89.06 -17.05 -53.69
C ARG A 66 -88.88 -16.13 -52.49
N ARG A 67 -89.95 -15.52 -51.98
CA ARG A 67 -89.91 -14.67 -50.76
C ARG A 67 -89.48 -15.46 -49.53
N GLU A 68 -89.96 -16.71 -49.39
CA GLU A 68 -89.49 -17.62 -48.34
C GLU A 68 -87.99 -17.87 -48.45
N MET A 69 -87.49 -18.23 -49.65
CA MET A 69 -86.06 -18.47 -49.87
C MET A 69 -85.21 -17.22 -49.59
N GLU A 70 -85.64 -16.05 -50.06
CA GLU A 70 -84.96 -14.77 -49.79
C GLU A 70 -84.95 -14.46 -48.28
N ALA A 71 -86.07 -14.65 -47.59
CA ALA A 71 -86.14 -14.50 -46.13
C ALA A 71 -85.23 -15.49 -45.39
N HIS A 72 -85.14 -16.74 -45.85
CA HIS A 72 -84.20 -17.72 -45.30
C HIS A 72 -82.75 -17.31 -45.52
N ALA A 73 -82.37 -16.89 -46.73
CA ALA A 73 -81.02 -16.43 -47.05
C ALA A 73 -80.60 -15.21 -46.21
N VAL A 74 -81.51 -14.25 -46.00
CA VAL A 74 -81.24 -13.09 -45.12
C VAL A 74 -81.09 -13.52 -43.67
N ARG A 75 -81.94 -14.44 -43.17
CA ARG A 75 -81.81 -14.97 -41.80
C ARG A 75 -80.51 -15.73 -41.59
N GLU A 76 -80.08 -16.52 -42.57
CA GLU A 76 -78.81 -17.25 -42.52
C GLU A 76 -77.62 -16.28 -42.48
N LYS A 77 -77.58 -15.29 -43.38
CA LYS A 77 -76.55 -14.23 -43.35
C LYS A 77 -76.52 -13.49 -42.01
N ALA A 78 -77.70 -13.10 -41.51
CA ALA A 78 -77.80 -12.41 -40.23
C ALA A 78 -77.45 -13.31 -39.03
N ALA A 79 -77.53 -14.63 -39.16
CA ALA A 79 -77.06 -15.57 -38.15
C ALA A 79 -75.53 -15.68 -38.17
N LEU A 80 -74.93 -15.74 -39.36
CA LEU A 80 -73.47 -15.73 -39.53
C LEU A 80 -72.84 -14.44 -39.00
N GLU A 81 -73.38 -13.28 -39.38
CA GLU A 81 -72.90 -11.97 -38.90
C GLU A 81 -73.01 -11.86 -37.37
N ARG A 82 -74.08 -12.39 -36.76
CA ARG A 82 -74.21 -12.42 -35.30
C ARG A 82 -73.19 -13.35 -34.64
N ALA A 83 -72.91 -14.50 -35.25
CA ALA A 83 -71.89 -15.42 -34.76
C ALA A 83 -70.49 -14.78 -34.84
N GLU A 84 -70.18 -14.11 -35.95
CA GLU A 84 -68.92 -13.36 -36.12
C GLU A 84 -68.80 -12.21 -35.13
N ALA A 85 -69.85 -11.41 -34.96
CA ALA A 85 -69.90 -10.34 -33.97
C ALA A 85 -69.72 -10.87 -32.54
N GLY A 86 -70.33 -12.01 -32.21
CA GLY A 86 -70.13 -12.70 -30.95
C GLY A 86 -68.67 -13.13 -30.74
N ARG A 87 -68.04 -13.72 -31.77
CA ARG A 87 -66.62 -14.11 -31.73
C ARG A 87 -65.71 -12.91 -31.49
N VAL A 88 -65.90 -11.82 -32.25
CA VAL A 88 -65.11 -10.60 -32.11
C VAL A 88 -65.33 -9.95 -30.74
N ALA A 89 -66.55 -9.98 -30.20
CA ALA A 89 -66.84 -9.46 -28.87
C ALA A 89 -66.09 -10.22 -27.77
N VAL A 90 -66.01 -11.56 -27.86
CA VAL A 90 -65.25 -12.40 -26.93
C VAL A 90 -63.75 -12.12 -27.03
N GLU A 91 -63.20 -12.06 -28.25
CA GLU A 91 -61.79 -11.74 -28.46
C GLU A 91 -61.44 -10.34 -27.92
N ASN A 92 -62.29 -9.35 -28.15
CA ASN A 92 -62.08 -8.00 -27.64
C ASN A 92 -62.20 -7.94 -26.11
N ALA A 93 -63.09 -8.72 -25.50
CA ALA A 93 -63.17 -8.85 -24.04
C ALA A 93 -61.89 -9.45 -23.44
N ASP A 94 -61.35 -10.50 -24.06
CA ASP A 94 -60.08 -11.14 -23.66
C ASP A 94 -58.88 -10.19 -23.85
N LEU A 95 -58.78 -9.51 -25.00
CA LEU A 95 -57.74 -8.49 -25.24
C LEU A 95 -57.79 -7.36 -24.22
N ARG A 96 -58.99 -6.88 -23.85
CA ARG A 96 -59.15 -5.88 -22.78
C ARG A 96 -58.76 -6.44 -21.41
N GLY A 97 -59.07 -7.70 -21.14
CA GLY A 97 -58.63 -8.40 -19.92
C GLY A 97 -57.11 -8.42 -19.81
N ARG A 98 -56.42 -8.86 -20.87
CA ARG A 98 -54.95 -8.86 -20.95
C ARG A 98 -54.37 -7.45 -20.82
N ASN A 99 -54.96 -6.45 -21.49
CA ASN A 99 -54.49 -5.07 -21.39
C ASN A 99 -54.58 -4.53 -19.97
N ARG A 100 -55.65 -4.84 -19.23
CA ARG A 100 -55.78 -4.44 -17.81
C ARG A 100 -54.70 -5.09 -16.96
N VAL A 101 -54.47 -6.41 -17.13
CA VAL A 101 -53.40 -7.11 -16.40
C VAL A 101 -52.04 -6.52 -16.73
N LEU A 102 -51.74 -6.28 -18.01
CA LEU A 102 -50.49 -5.64 -18.42
C LEU A 102 -50.34 -4.25 -17.81
N THR A 103 -51.39 -3.44 -17.84
CA THR A 103 -51.38 -2.09 -17.25
C THR A 103 -51.10 -2.14 -15.75
N GLU A 104 -51.73 -3.08 -15.04
CA GLU A 104 -51.50 -3.31 -13.61
C GLU A 104 -50.06 -3.74 -13.34
N THR A 105 -49.52 -4.69 -14.11
CA THR A 105 -48.12 -5.13 -13.96
C THR A 105 -47.13 -4.00 -14.25
N VAL A 106 -47.41 -3.14 -15.24
CA VAL A 106 -46.59 -1.97 -15.54
C VAL A 106 -46.66 -0.96 -14.38
N ALA A 107 -47.84 -0.72 -13.82
CA ALA A 107 -48.00 0.16 -12.67
C ALA A 107 -47.23 -0.36 -11.44
N GLN A 108 -47.29 -1.66 -11.17
CA GLN A 108 -46.53 -2.32 -10.10
C GLN A 108 -45.02 -2.19 -10.34
N ASN A 109 -44.53 -2.57 -11.52
CA ASN A 109 -43.11 -2.44 -11.85
C ASN A 109 -42.62 -0.98 -11.75
N VAL A 110 -43.43 0.00 -12.12
CA VAL A 110 -43.09 1.43 -11.97
C VAL A 110 -43.04 1.85 -10.50
N ALA A 111 -43.90 1.30 -9.63
CA ALA A 111 -43.83 1.53 -8.20
C ALA A 111 -42.56 0.90 -7.61
N ASP A 112 -42.26 -0.35 -7.95
CA ASP A 112 -41.06 -1.07 -7.49
C ASP A 112 -39.78 -0.37 -7.95
N LEU A 113 -39.73 0.12 -9.19
CA LEU A 113 -38.60 0.89 -9.70
C LEU A 113 -38.38 2.19 -8.92
N LYS A 114 -39.46 2.88 -8.52
CA LYS A 114 -39.37 4.11 -7.70
C LYS A 114 -38.91 3.81 -6.28
N GLU A 115 -39.39 2.73 -5.68
CA GLU A 115 -38.93 2.30 -4.37
C GLU A 115 -37.45 1.91 -4.40
N LEU A 116 -37.04 1.14 -5.40
CA LEU A 116 -35.65 0.73 -5.58
C LEU A 116 -34.73 1.93 -5.86
N SER A 117 -35.17 2.91 -6.67
CA SER A 117 -34.39 4.12 -6.91
C SER A 117 -34.24 4.96 -5.64
N ALA A 118 -35.31 5.11 -4.85
CA ALA A 118 -35.24 5.82 -3.57
C ALA A 118 -34.32 5.11 -2.55
N ALA A 119 -34.37 3.78 -2.50
CA ALA A 119 -33.48 2.98 -1.67
C ALA A 119 -32.01 3.10 -2.10
N LEU A 120 -31.76 3.18 -3.42
CA LEU A 120 -30.42 3.38 -3.97
C LEU A 120 -29.89 4.78 -3.65
N GLU A 121 -30.70 5.83 -3.82
CA GLU A 121 -30.34 7.19 -3.42
C GLU A 121 -30.03 7.31 -1.92
N ALA A 122 -30.83 6.65 -1.06
CA ALA A 122 -30.57 6.61 0.37
C ALA A 122 -29.23 5.93 0.68
N ARG A 123 -28.95 4.77 0.06
CA ARG A 123 -27.66 4.09 0.23
C ARG A 123 -26.49 4.92 -0.29
N GLU A 124 -26.64 5.61 -1.42
CA GLU A 124 -25.60 6.50 -1.94
C GLU A 124 -25.30 7.65 -0.97
N GLN A 125 -26.33 8.22 -0.32
CA GLN A 125 -26.12 9.22 0.73
C GLN A 125 -25.38 8.64 1.94
N ASP A 126 -25.71 7.42 2.35
CA ASP A 126 -25.00 6.76 3.46
C ASP A 126 -23.55 6.43 3.09
N TYR A 127 -23.28 6.00 1.86
CA TYR A 127 -21.92 5.82 1.35
C TYR A 127 -21.12 7.11 1.37
N ARG A 128 -21.72 8.24 0.94
CA ARG A 128 -21.05 9.55 0.99
C ARG A 128 -20.71 9.98 2.41
N LYS A 129 -21.63 9.78 3.36
CA LYS A 129 -21.36 10.06 4.79
C LYS A 129 -20.23 9.18 5.32
N LEU A 130 -20.26 7.89 5.02
CA LEU A 130 -19.23 6.95 5.46
C LEU A 130 -17.87 7.28 4.82
N GLU A 131 -17.85 7.74 3.57
CA GLU A 131 -16.63 8.19 2.90
C GLU A 131 -16.09 9.48 3.54
N GLU A 132 -16.96 10.39 3.97
CA GLU A 132 -16.57 11.59 4.73
C GLU A 132 -16.01 11.24 6.11
N GLU A 133 -16.69 10.38 6.86
CA GLU A 133 -16.19 9.86 8.14
C GLU A 133 -14.85 9.14 7.97
N LEU A 134 -14.71 8.30 6.94
CA LEU A 134 -13.45 7.61 6.64
C LEU A 134 -12.33 8.62 6.37
N ARG A 135 -12.59 9.63 5.53
CA ARG A 135 -11.59 10.68 5.23
C ARG A 135 -11.19 11.46 6.48
N GLU A 136 -12.13 11.78 7.36
CA GLU A 136 -11.84 12.44 8.64
C GLU A 136 -10.99 11.55 9.56
N THR A 137 -11.33 10.26 9.66
CA THR A 137 -10.55 9.32 10.50
C THR A 137 -9.14 9.08 9.97
N VAL A 138 -8.96 9.00 8.65
CA VAL A 138 -7.63 8.91 8.02
C VAL A 138 -6.82 10.18 8.34
N HIS A 139 -7.44 11.35 8.20
CA HIS A 139 -6.77 12.61 8.54
C HIS A 139 -6.38 12.71 10.04
N ASP A 140 -7.24 12.27 10.97
CA ASP A 140 -6.90 12.21 12.40
C ASP A 140 -5.75 11.22 12.68
N LEU A 141 -5.73 10.08 11.97
CA LEU A 141 -4.63 9.11 12.07
C LEU A 141 -3.31 9.67 11.54
N ASP A 142 -3.32 10.42 10.45
CA ASP A 142 -2.13 11.08 9.92
C ASP A 142 -1.57 12.09 10.94
N LEU A 143 -2.43 12.95 11.50
CA LEU A 143 -2.04 13.92 12.53
C LEU A 143 -1.44 13.22 13.76
N ARG A 144 -2.08 12.16 14.25
CA ARG A 144 -1.56 11.38 15.39
C ARG A 144 -0.23 10.70 15.07
N THR A 145 -0.03 10.28 13.82
CA THR A 145 1.22 9.66 13.37
C THR A 145 2.34 10.71 13.34
N GLU A 146 2.06 11.92 12.85
CA GLU A 146 2.98 13.06 12.93
C GLU A 146 3.33 13.42 14.38
N GLU A 147 2.33 13.48 15.27
CA GLU A 147 2.56 13.73 16.70
C GLU A 147 3.42 12.64 17.35
N MET A 148 3.17 11.37 17.02
CA MET A 148 3.94 10.24 17.52
C MET A 148 5.39 10.28 17.02
N ASN A 149 5.60 10.61 15.74
CA ASN A 149 6.93 10.78 15.17
C ASN A 149 7.69 11.94 15.84
N ALA A 150 7.04 13.09 16.01
CA ALA A 150 7.62 14.23 16.71
C ALA A 150 7.97 13.90 18.17
N LEU A 151 7.14 13.10 18.85
CA LEU A 151 7.42 12.64 20.20
C LEU A 151 8.60 11.64 20.22
N SER A 152 8.68 10.74 19.25
CA SER A 152 9.78 9.79 19.07
C SER A 152 11.12 10.51 18.86
N ASP A 153 11.14 11.57 18.04
CA ASP A 153 12.32 12.40 17.82
C ASP A 153 12.75 13.12 19.10
N ARG A 154 11.81 13.69 19.85
CA ARG A 154 12.12 14.28 21.17
C ARG A 154 12.69 13.26 22.15
N PHE A 155 12.19 12.02 22.14
CA PHE A 155 12.75 10.95 22.97
C PHE A 155 14.18 10.58 22.55
N ARG A 156 14.47 10.54 21.25
CA ARG A 156 15.84 10.33 20.73
C ARG A 156 16.77 11.46 21.17
N ASP A 157 16.33 12.72 21.04
CA ASP A 157 17.11 13.88 21.46
C ASP A 157 17.41 13.84 22.97
N LEU A 158 16.39 13.56 23.80
CA LEU A 158 16.57 13.42 25.24
C LEU A 158 17.50 12.26 25.61
N THR A 159 17.44 11.15 24.86
CA THR A 159 18.35 10.01 25.05
C THR A 159 19.77 10.39 24.67
N GLY A 160 19.98 11.10 23.55
CA GLY A 160 21.28 11.63 23.16
C GLY A 160 21.86 12.58 24.22
N ILE A 161 21.06 13.51 24.74
CA ILE A 161 21.46 14.40 25.84
C ILE A 161 21.83 13.60 27.10
N ALA A 162 21.10 12.54 27.42
CA ALA A 162 21.39 11.69 28.57
C ALA A 162 22.71 10.91 28.39
N GLU A 163 22.98 10.39 27.20
CA GLU A 163 24.23 9.72 26.84
C GLU A 163 25.42 10.70 26.89
N ASP A 164 25.27 11.91 26.34
CA ASP A 164 26.29 12.97 26.42
C ASP A 164 26.59 13.36 27.87
N ARG A 165 25.55 13.51 28.69
CA ARG A 165 25.71 13.76 30.14
C ARG A 165 26.43 12.60 30.81
N LYS A 166 26.09 11.36 30.51
CA LYS A 166 26.79 10.18 31.04
C LYS A 166 28.26 10.17 30.65
N LEU A 167 28.59 10.44 29.39
CA LEU A 167 29.97 10.58 28.93
C LEU A 167 30.70 11.71 29.67
N SER A 168 30.02 12.85 29.89
CA SER A 168 30.59 13.97 30.64
C SER A 168 30.88 13.60 32.10
N ILE A 169 29.98 12.87 32.76
CA ILE A 169 30.16 12.37 34.12
C ILE A 169 31.36 11.43 34.17
N VAL A 170 31.43 10.44 33.28
CA VAL A 170 32.57 9.51 33.21
C VAL A 170 33.88 10.27 32.97
N SER A 171 33.89 11.28 32.10
CA SER A 171 35.08 12.09 31.86
C SER A 171 35.51 12.92 33.09
N LEU A 172 34.53 13.44 33.85
CA LEU A 172 34.78 14.16 35.10
C LEU A 172 35.25 13.21 36.21
N GLU A 173 34.71 11.99 36.26
CA GLU A 173 35.16 10.93 37.17
C GLU A 173 36.60 10.54 36.88
N THR A 174 36.98 10.33 35.61
CA THR A 174 38.38 10.05 35.23
C THR A 174 39.32 11.19 35.60
N ARG A 175 38.92 12.46 35.37
CA ARG A 175 39.71 13.64 35.79
C ARG A 175 39.84 13.75 37.30
N LEU A 176 38.79 13.38 38.04
CA LEU A 176 38.79 13.38 39.49
C LEU A 176 39.72 12.28 40.03
N GLU A 177 39.72 11.10 39.41
CA GLU A 177 40.65 10.01 39.72
C GLU A 177 42.11 10.40 39.44
N GLU A 178 42.39 11.03 38.29
CA GLU A 178 43.71 11.58 37.96
C GLU A 178 44.16 12.65 38.97
N ALA A 179 43.28 13.58 39.32
CA ALA A 179 43.58 14.60 40.33
C ALA A 179 43.78 13.99 41.73
N GLN A 180 43.03 12.95 42.09
CA GLN A 180 43.23 12.22 43.34
C GLN A 180 44.57 11.49 43.37
N ASP A 181 44.98 10.88 42.27
CA ASP A 181 46.28 10.22 42.16
C ASP A 181 47.43 11.22 42.17
N GLU A 182 47.27 12.40 41.59
CA GLU A 182 48.25 13.49 41.72
C GLU A 182 48.32 14.02 43.16
N VAL A 183 47.20 14.16 43.88
CA VAL A 183 47.24 14.50 45.31
C VAL A 183 47.98 13.42 46.09
N ARG A 184 47.74 12.13 45.82
CA ARG A 184 48.48 11.02 46.45
C ARG A 184 49.97 11.06 46.11
N SER A 185 50.32 11.39 44.87
CA SER A 185 51.71 11.50 44.42
C SER A 185 52.41 12.66 45.15
N GLN A 186 51.76 13.82 45.25
CA GLN A 186 52.26 15.00 45.97
C GLN A 186 52.35 14.76 47.47
N GLU A 187 51.39 14.06 48.08
CA GLU A 187 51.48 13.65 49.48
C GLU A 187 52.67 12.72 49.72
N ARG A 188 52.92 11.77 48.81
CA ARG A 188 54.08 10.87 48.91
C ARG A 188 55.39 11.66 48.79
N ILE A 189 55.49 12.55 47.82
CA ILE A 189 56.64 13.46 47.67
C ILE A 189 56.81 14.34 48.91
N GLY A 190 55.71 14.85 49.47
CA GLY A 190 55.70 15.61 50.73
C GLY A 190 56.26 14.82 51.89
N ARG A 191 55.80 13.58 52.09
CA ARG A 191 56.33 12.66 53.11
C ARG A 191 57.81 12.35 52.90
N GLU A 192 58.24 12.14 51.66
CA GLU A 192 59.65 11.92 51.34
C GLU A 192 60.51 13.17 51.65
N ARG A 193 60.00 14.37 51.34
CA ARG A 193 60.63 15.65 51.70
C ARG A 193 60.68 15.85 53.22
N ASP A 194 59.61 15.58 53.94
CA ASP A 194 59.56 15.68 55.41
C ASP A 194 60.56 14.71 56.05
N ASN A 195 60.60 13.46 55.58
CA ASN A 195 61.62 12.49 56.00
C ASN A 195 63.05 12.97 55.70
N ALA A 196 63.28 13.62 54.55
CA ALA A 196 64.57 14.20 54.22
C ALA A 196 64.92 15.39 55.13
N ILE A 197 63.96 16.25 55.45
CA ILE A 197 64.13 17.35 56.41
C ILE A 197 64.47 16.80 57.80
N ASP A 198 63.81 15.75 58.26
CA ASP A 198 64.10 15.14 59.57
C ASP A 198 65.47 14.45 59.60
N ARG A 199 65.89 13.82 58.48
CA ARG A 199 67.27 13.34 58.32
C ARG A 199 68.28 14.48 58.36
N LEU A 200 68.06 15.58 57.64
CA LEU A 200 68.93 16.74 57.66
C LEU A 200 68.97 17.39 59.05
N ARG A 201 67.83 17.50 59.75
CA ARG A 201 67.77 17.99 61.13
C ARG A 201 68.55 17.10 62.09
N SER A 202 68.45 15.78 61.96
CA SER A 202 69.22 14.85 62.79
C SER A 202 70.72 14.90 62.46
N GLN A 203 71.10 15.10 61.20
CA GLN A 203 72.50 15.36 60.80
C GLN A 203 73.01 16.68 61.37
N VAL A 204 72.23 17.78 61.29
CA VAL A 204 72.58 19.06 61.92
C VAL A 204 72.73 18.90 63.42
N GLY A 205 71.81 18.21 64.09
CA GLY A 205 71.90 17.92 65.52
C GLY A 205 73.13 17.06 65.88
N ALA A 206 73.49 16.09 65.03
CA ALA A 206 74.70 15.29 65.21
C ALA A 206 75.99 16.10 65.00
N LEU A 207 76.01 16.98 64.00
CA LEU A 207 77.12 17.91 63.72
C LEU A 207 77.27 18.95 64.85
N ASP A 208 76.17 19.49 65.37
CA ASP A 208 76.20 20.36 66.54
C ASP A 208 76.75 19.61 67.76
N ALA A 209 76.35 18.35 67.96
CA ALA A 209 76.89 17.53 69.03
C ALA A 209 78.39 17.22 68.87
N SER A 210 78.87 16.94 67.65
CA SER A 210 80.31 16.77 67.39
C SER A 210 81.07 18.08 67.57
N LEU A 211 80.52 19.20 67.13
CA LEU A 211 81.10 20.53 67.31
C LEU A 211 81.13 20.93 68.79
N GLN A 212 80.14 20.56 69.60
CA GLN A 212 80.19 20.71 71.06
C GLN A 212 81.25 19.80 71.69
N LYS A 213 81.39 18.56 71.21
CA LYS A 213 82.47 17.67 71.66
C LYS A 213 83.84 18.24 71.31
N GLU A 214 84.04 18.73 70.09
CA GLU A 214 85.27 19.39 69.65
C GLU A 214 85.53 20.70 70.40
N LYS A 215 84.50 21.51 70.67
CA LYS A 215 84.65 22.70 71.54
C LYS A 215 84.99 22.30 72.97
N ALA A 216 84.45 21.20 73.50
CA ALA A 216 84.79 20.71 74.82
C ALA A 216 86.20 20.13 74.87
N THR A 217 86.66 19.44 73.82
CA THR A 217 88.06 19.00 73.72
C THR A 217 89.00 20.17 73.50
N ALA A 218 88.62 21.17 72.71
CA ALA A 218 89.35 22.43 72.55
C ALA A 218 89.45 23.17 73.88
N ARG A 219 88.36 23.32 74.64
CA ARG A 219 88.40 23.87 76.01
C ARG A 219 89.30 23.06 76.93
N LYS A 220 89.25 21.73 76.87
CA LYS A 220 90.17 20.87 77.65
C LYS A 220 91.63 21.03 77.21
N LEU A 221 91.88 21.26 75.93
CA LEU A 221 93.21 21.53 75.39
C LEU A 221 93.69 22.93 75.77
N GLU A 222 92.84 23.95 75.69
CA GLU A 222 93.08 25.30 76.20
C GLU A 222 93.40 25.25 77.70
N GLU A 223 92.65 24.49 78.50
CA GLU A 223 92.92 24.31 79.93
C GLU A 223 94.23 23.55 80.17
N LYS A 224 94.59 22.59 79.30
CA LYS A 224 95.91 21.95 79.31
C LYS A 224 97.02 22.92 78.91
N VAL A 225 96.81 23.80 77.93
CA VAL A 225 97.75 24.85 77.54
C VAL A 225 97.93 25.85 78.68
N ILE A 226 96.86 26.26 79.36
CA ILE A 226 96.93 27.10 80.56
C ILE A 226 97.70 26.38 81.68
N ARG A 227 97.46 25.08 81.89
CA ARG A 227 98.22 24.29 82.88
C ARG A 227 99.69 24.11 82.51
N LEU A 228 100.01 23.91 81.23
CA LEU A 228 101.38 23.75 80.76
C LEU A 228 102.12 25.08 80.75
N THR A 229 101.47 26.18 80.39
CA THR A 229 102.02 27.53 80.50
C THR A 229 102.21 27.94 81.96
N ALA A 230 101.30 27.57 82.87
CA ALA A 230 101.50 27.76 84.31
C ALA A 230 102.63 26.88 84.87
N ARG A 231 102.79 25.63 84.41
CA ARG A 231 103.93 24.77 84.78
C ARG A 231 105.26 25.27 84.22
N LEU A 232 105.28 25.81 83.00
CA LEU A 232 106.46 26.45 82.43
C LEU A 232 106.79 27.74 83.18
N ALA A 233 105.79 28.55 83.54
CA ALA A 233 106.00 29.71 84.41
C ALA A 233 106.57 29.32 85.79
N ASP A 234 106.05 28.26 86.42
CA ASP A 234 106.59 27.71 87.67
C ASP A 234 108.00 27.10 87.50
N GLN A 235 108.32 26.51 86.35
CA GLN A 235 109.66 26.00 86.05
C GLN A 235 110.64 27.15 85.76
N ASP A 236 110.22 28.19 85.04
CA ASP A 236 111.02 29.40 84.81
C ASP A 236 111.25 30.18 86.12
N GLU A 237 110.25 30.23 87.02
CA GLU A 237 110.37 30.83 88.36
C GLU A 237 111.28 29.98 89.27
N ARG A 238 111.28 28.65 89.13
CA ARG A 238 112.21 27.74 89.84
C ARG A 238 113.61 27.71 89.25
N LEU A 239 113.79 28.13 87.99
CA LEU A 239 115.09 28.25 87.31
C LEU A 239 115.72 29.64 87.46
N ALA A 240 114.97 30.65 87.93
CA ALA A 240 115.50 32.01 88.15
C ALA A 240 116.30 32.21 89.45
N LEU A 241 116.34 31.23 90.37
CA LEU A 241 116.95 31.39 91.71
C LEU A 241 118.14 30.46 92.01
N HIS A 242 118.55 29.57 91.11
CA HIS A 242 119.82 28.80 91.22
C HIS A 242 120.55 28.74 89.88
N ALA A 243 121.67 29.49 89.79
CA ALA A 243 122.87 29.26 88.97
C ALA A 243 122.65 28.92 87.48
N GLY A 244 123.15 29.70 86.52
CA GLY A 244 124.54 30.11 86.42
C GLY A 244 125.43 28.99 85.87
N GLY A 245 125.59 28.94 84.54
CA GLY A 245 126.82 28.43 83.89
C GLY A 245 126.70 27.22 82.94
N ARG A 246 127.08 27.47 81.66
CA ARG A 246 127.69 26.56 80.65
C ARG A 246 126.85 25.35 80.19
N ASP A 247 127.06 24.72 79.03
CA ASP A 247 127.65 24.92 77.71
C ASP A 247 127.41 23.58 76.97
N SER A 248 127.39 23.58 75.64
CA SER A 248 127.60 22.44 74.71
C SER A 248 126.58 21.28 74.52
N LEU A 249 126.07 21.24 73.28
CA LEU A 249 126.20 20.20 72.21
C LEU A 249 125.42 18.85 72.21
N ASP A 250 124.94 18.59 70.99
CA ASP A 250 124.84 17.33 70.21
C ASP A 250 123.65 16.33 70.34
N ASP A 251 123.04 16.16 69.16
CA ASP A 251 122.81 14.94 68.37
C ASP A 251 121.57 14.02 68.53
N ALA A 252 120.91 13.90 67.37
CA ALA A 252 120.60 12.67 66.60
C ALA A 252 119.27 11.91 66.81
N ASP A 253 118.55 11.89 65.67
CA ASP A 253 118.03 10.73 64.91
C ASP A 253 116.71 10.00 65.22
N ASP A 254 115.95 9.92 64.13
CA ASP A 254 115.45 8.72 63.42
C ASP A 254 113.95 8.36 63.38
N THR A 255 113.47 8.27 62.12
CA THR A 255 112.55 7.28 61.48
C THR A 255 111.24 6.84 62.19
N ASP A 256 110.11 6.50 61.56
CA ASP A 256 109.88 5.77 60.30
C ASP A 256 108.38 5.83 59.84
N LEU A 257 108.13 5.50 58.57
CA LEU A 257 106.85 5.27 57.84
C LEU A 257 106.24 3.87 58.20
N PRO A 258 104.99 3.44 57.80
CA PRO A 258 104.54 3.31 56.40
C PRO A 258 103.02 3.30 56.01
N GLN A 259 102.82 3.52 54.69
CA GLN A 259 101.82 3.09 53.67
C GLN A 259 100.51 2.35 54.03
N ALA A 260 99.42 2.63 53.29
CA ALA A 260 99.06 1.94 52.03
C ALA A 260 97.64 2.24 51.46
N SER A 261 97.59 2.45 50.12
CA SER A 261 96.55 2.04 49.11
C SER A 261 95.15 2.68 49.14
N ARG A 262 94.41 2.91 48.02
CA ARG A 262 94.51 2.70 46.55
C ARG A 262 93.32 3.48 45.93
N ALA A 263 93.47 4.29 44.89
CA ALA A 263 93.57 3.99 43.45
C ALA A 263 92.24 4.17 42.70
N ASP A 264 92.38 4.86 41.57
CA ASP A 264 91.40 5.35 40.63
C ASP A 264 91.31 4.42 39.41
N ASP A 265 90.24 4.64 38.64
CA ASP A 265 90.12 4.50 37.18
C ASP A 265 89.64 3.20 36.49
N THR A 266 88.86 3.47 35.42
CA THR A 266 88.59 2.72 34.16
C THR A 266 87.40 1.75 33.97
N SER A 267 86.67 1.99 32.86
CA SER A 267 85.68 1.19 32.08
C SER A 267 86.23 -0.19 31.60
N PRO A 268 85.58 -1.08 30.78
CA PRO A 268 84.45 -0.93 29.81
C PRO A 268 83.52 -2.18 29.56
N ASP A 269 82.72 -2.09 28.48
CA ASP A 269 82.22 -3.14 27.55
C ASP A 269 80.71 -3.46 27.42
N ASP A 270 80.23 -3.22 26.19
CA ASP A 270 78.98 -3.61 25.53
C ASP A 270 78.99 -5.08 25.09
N ILE A 271 77.87 -5.82 25.26
CA ILE A 271 77.42 -6.91 24.35
C ILE A 271 75.87 -7.09 24.41
N ASP A 272 75.23 -6.71 23.30
CA ASP A 272 74.22 -7.43 22.50
C ASP A 272 72.94 -8.05 23.11
N LYS A 273 71.76 -7.64 22.57
CA LYS A 273 70.69 -8.51 22.03
C LYS A 273 69.46 -7.72 21.54
N THR A 274 69.13 -7.94 20.27
CA THR A 274 67.89 -7.59 19.53
C THR A 274 66.74 -8.57 19.87
N PRO A 275 65.56 -8.56 19.19
CA PRO A 275 64.66 -7.52 18.65
C PRO A 275 63.19 -7.71 19.15
N VAL A 276 62.18 -6.99 18.63
CA VAL A 276 60.87 -7.55 18.15
C VAL A 276 59.91 -6.42 17.70
N VAL A 277 59.73 -6.36 16.39
CA VAL A 277 58.49 -6.18 15.59
C VAL A 277 57.50 -5.07 15.97
N ALA A 278 57.52 -3.99 15.18
CA ALA A 278 56.35 -3.18 14.85
C ALA A 278 56.30 -2.97 13.33
N ALA A 279 55.52 -3.79 12.62
CA ALA A 279 54.97 -3.52 11.29
C ALA A 279 54.07 -4.68 10.86
N ALA A 280 52.75 -4.47 10.92
CA ALA A 280 51.78 -5.17 10.08
C ALA A 280 50.47 -4.36 10.04
N ALA A 281 50.21 -3.72 8.90
CA ALA A 281 48.85 -3.57 8.40
C ALA A 281 48.39 -4.95 7.88
N PRO A 282 47.07 -5.21 7.79
CA PRO A 282 46.54 -5.22 6.43
C PRO A 282 45.17 -4.55 6.26
N VAL A 283 45.08 -3.94 5.08
CA VAL A 283 43.92 -3.43 4.36
C VAL A 283 43.14 -4.61 3.79
N SER A 284 41.80 -4.65 3.95
CA SER A 284 40.86 -5.25 2.97
C SER A 284 39.37 -5.17 3.35
N ALA A 285 38.88 -4.03 3.87
CA ALA A 285 37.43 -3.74 3.91
C ALA A 285 36.92 -3.04 2.61
N GLU A 286 37.84 -2.57 1.77
CA GLU A 286 37.51 -1.78 0.57
C GLU A 286 37.37 -2.63 -0.70
N ALA A 287 37.94 -3.84 -0.73
CA ALA A 287 37.85 -4.73 -1.90
C ALA A 287 36.43 -5.31 -2.10
N VAL A 288 35.69 -5.52 -1.01
CA VAL A 288 34.32 -6.08 -1.05
C VAL A 288 33.28 -5.02 -1.43
N ARG A 289 33.52 -3.75 -1.09
CA ARG A 289 32.62 -2.64 -1.45
C ARG A 289 32.62 -2.35 -2.95
N ARG A 290 33.79 -2.49 -3.61
CA ARG A 290 33.96 -2.13 -5.01
C ARG A 290 33.26 -3.08 -5.99
N GLN A 291 33.09 -4.35 -5.62
CA GLN A 291 32.34 -5.33 -6.42
C GLN A 291 30.82 -5.20 -6.27
N LEU A 292 30.33 -4.55 -5.21
CA LEU A 292 28.90 -4.38 -4.95
C LEU A 292 28.32 -3.16 -5.68
N GLU A 293 29.14 -2.14 -5.95
CA GLU A 293 28.74 -0.91 -6.64
C GLU A 293 28.64 -1.06 -8.17
N GLU A 294 29.28 -2.07 -8.77
CA GLU A 294 29.35 -2.22 -10.24
C GLU A 294 28.08 -2.87 -10.87
N HIS A 295 27.13 -3.38 -10.05
CA HIS A 295 26.01 -4.19 -10.55
C HIS A 295 24.60 -3.70 -10.22
N LEU A 296 24.41 -2.46 -9.76
CA LEU A 296 23.09 -1.93 -9.42
C LEU A 296 22.78 -0.65 -10.20
N ASP A 297 22.43 -0.83 -11.47
CA ASP A 297 21.71 0.19 -12.26
C ASP A 297 20.29 0.33 -11.69
N LEU A 298 20.06 1.31 -10.80
CA LEU A 298 18.72 1.72 -10.38
C LEU A 298 18.36 3.09 -11.00
N PRO A 299 17.31 3.18 -11.84
CA PRO A 299 16.76 4.47 -12.24
C PRO A 299 15.99 5.10 -11.07
N ALA A 300 16.32 6.36 -10.76
CA ALA A 300 15.60 7.18 -9.78
C ALA A 300 14.21 7.54 -10.32
N HIS A 301 13.16 7.11 -9.62
CA HIS A 301 11.81 7.67 -9.74
C HIS A 301 11.34 8.17 -8.36
N PRO A 302 10.68 9.33 -8.27
CA PRO A 302 10.24 9.88 -6.99
C PRO A 302 9.03 9.09 -6.47
N LEU A 303 9.08 8.75 -5.18
CA LEU A 303 8.09 7.97 -4.44
C LEU A 303 6.79 8.77 -4.23
N GLY A 304 5.63 8.13 -4.42
CA GLY A 304 4.34 8.73 -4.11
C GLY A 304 3.18 7.74 -4.19
N GLY A 305 2.92 7.04 -3.08
CA GLY A 305 1.71 6.24 -2.84
C GLY A 305 1.98 5.03 -1.93
N ASP A 306 1.02 4.64 -1.09
CA ASP A 306 1.14 3.46 -0.19
C ASP A 306 1.39 2.14 -0.96
N ASP A 307 0.96 2.09 -2.23
CA ASP A 307 1.27 0.98 -3.16
C ASP A 307 2.79 0.87 -3.43
N ASP A 308 3.56 1.96 -3.33
CA ASP A 308 5.01 1.96 -3.51
C ASP A 308 5.74 1.40 -2.28
N GLU A 309 5.18 1.51 -1.07
CA GLU A 309 5.82 0.99 0.14
C GLU A 309 5.71 -0.55 0.22
N GLU A 310 4.57 -1.11 -0.20
CA GLU A 310 4.40 -2.56 -0.30
C GLU A 310 5.29 -3.15 -1.41
N ALA A 311 5.38 -2.47 -2.57
CA ALA A 311 6.28 -2.83 -3.66
C ALA A 311 7.77 -2.68 -3.26
N LEU A 312 8.12 -1.68 -2.45
CA LEU A 312 9.45 -1.49 -1.92
C LEU A 312 9.81 -2.58 -0.91
N ARG A 313 8.89 -2.93 0.00
CA ARG A 313 9.07 -4.04 0.96
C ARG A 313 9.22 -5.38 0.25
N GLU A 314 8.49 -5.60 -0.84
CA GLU A 314 8.64 -6.79 -1.68
C GLU A 314 10.01 -6.82 -2.36
N ARG A 315 10.45 -5.71 -2.97
CA ARG A 315 11.79 -5.59 -3.57
C ARG A 315 12.92 -5.79 -2.55
N ILE A 316 12.83 -5.20 -1.37
CA ILE A 316 13.82 -5.38 -0.30
C ILE A 316 13.86 -6.84 0.14
N SER A 317 12.70 -7.49 0.28
CA SER A 317 12.61 -8.91 0.65
C SER A 317 13.24 -9.82 -0.42
N ASP A 318 13.08 -9.49 -1.70
CA ASP A 318 13.67 -10.23 -2.81
C ASP A 318 15.18 -10.00 -2.95
N ILE A 319 15.66 -8.79 -2.68
CA ILE A 319 17.10 -8.49 -2.62
C ILE A 319 17.72 -9.24 -1.45
N ALA A 320 17.11 -9.20 -0.26
CA ALA A 320 17.58 -9.93 0.90
C ALA A 320 17.64 -11.45 0.64
N ALA A 321 16.64 -12.03 -0.03
CA ALA A 321 16.65 -13.44 -0.40
C ALA A 321 17.81 -13.78 -1.35
N ARG A 322 18.09 -12.93 -2.36
CA ARG A 322 19.23 -13.11 -3.27
C ARG A 322 20.57 -12.99 -2.56
N VAL A 323 20.73 -12.03 -1.65
CA VAL A 323 21.96 -11.86 -0.86
C VAL A 323 22.19 -13.10 0.01
N ILE A 324 21.17 -13.57 0.74
CA ILE A 324 21.26 -14.76 1.59
C ILE A 324 21.59 -16.02 0.78
N HIS A 325 21.04 -16.14 -0.43
CA HIS A 325 21.35 -17.24 -1.34
C HIS A 325 22.80 -17.20 -1.83
N LEU A 326 23.29 -16.02 -2.23
CA LEU A 326 24.68 -15.83 -2.67
C LEU A 326 25.67 -16.05 -1.52
N THR A 327 25.37 -15.59 -0.31
CA THR A 327 26.21 -15.82 0.87
C THR A 327 26.20 -17.29 1.26
N GLY A 328 25.04 -17.97 1.21
CA GLY A 328 24.96 -19.42 1.44
C GLY A 328 25.81 -20.21 0.43
N LYS A 329 25.80 -19.80 -0.84
CA LYS A 329 26.65 -20.41 -1.88
C LYS A 329 28.14 -20.15 -1.67
N ALA A 330 28.51 -18.97 -1.15
CA ALA A 330 29.89 -18.61 -0.85
C ALA A 330 30.43 -19.31 0.42
N GLU A 331 29.57 -19.54 1.42
CA GLU A 331 29.92 -20.19 2.69
C GLU A 331 29.91 -21.73 2.63
N GLY A 332 29.20 -22.32 1.65
CA GLY A 332 29.17 -23.77 1.44
C GLY A 332 28.18 -24.53 2.34
N PRO A 333 28.15 -25.88 2.27
CA PRO A 333 27.11 -26.72 2.86
C PRO A 333 27.08 -26.73 4.41
N ASP A 334 28.14 -26.27 5.07
CA ASP A 334 28.24 -26.22 6.54
C ASP A 334 27.83 -24.85 7.13
N SER A 335 27.29 -23.94 6.31
CA SER A 335 26.95 -22.60 6.77
C SER A 335 25.84 -22.59 7.84
N VAL A 336 25.88 -21.58 8.72
CA VAL A 336 24.82 -21.35 9.71
C VAL A 336 23.48 -21.08 9.01
N ILE A 337 23.53 -20.46 7.83
CA ILE A 337 22.37 -20.15 6.99
C ILE A 337 21.69 -21.43 6.50
N GLU A 338 22.44 -22.43 6.03
CA GLU A 338 21.88 -23.73 5.63
C GLU A 338 21.22 -24.44 6.82
N ARG A 339 21.82 -24.39 8.01
CA ARG A 339 21.22 -24.99 9.21
C ARG A 339 19.92 -24.31 9.62
N ILE A 340 19.82 -22.99 9.47
CA ILE A 340 18.60 -22.23 9.76
C ILE A 340 17.53 -22.53 8.70
N LEU A 341 17.90 -22.59 7.42
CA LEU A 341 16.97 -22.94 6.34
C LEU A 341 16.44 -24.37 6.48
N ALA A 342 17.28 -25.33 6.91
CA ALA A 342 16.90 -26.71 7.18
C ALA A 342 16.05 -26.86 8.45
N ALA A 343 16.35 -26.09 9.51
CA ALA A 343 15.54 -26.09 10.74
C ALA A 343 14.12 -25.57 10.49
N ASP A 344 13.96 -24.57 9.61
CA ASP A 344 12.66 -24.00 9.23
C ASP A 344 11.82 -24.95 8.33
N GLU A 345 12.41 -26.05 7.82
CA GLU A 345 11.65 -27.11 7.13
C GLU A 345 10.70 -27.88 8.06
N SER A 346 10.98 -27.86 9.37
CA SER A 346 10.26 -28.67 10.35
C SER A 346 9.03 -27.98 10.96
N GLY A 347 8.85 -26.66 10.71
CA GLY A 347 8.05 -25.81 11.61
C GLY A 347 6.89 -25.01 11.01
N THR A 348 6.89 -24.62 9.73
CA THR A 348 5.90 -23.62 9.27
C THR A 348 5.51 -23.85 7.80
N THR A 349 4.21 -23.84 7.51
CA THR A 349 3.69 -23.64 6.15
C THR A 349 4.38 -22.41 5.55
N GLY A 350 4.91 -22.47 4.32
CA GLY A 350 5.79 -21.46 3.69
C GLY A 350 5.17 -20.07 3.44
N THR A 351 4.28 -19.63 4.31
CA THR A 351 3.44 -18.46 4.24
C THR A 351 3.30 -17.90 5.66
N THR A 352 3.53 -16.60 5.80
CA THR A 352 3.23 -15.84 7.03
C THR A 352 1.73 -15.85 7.31
N GLU A 353 1.30 -15.53 8.54
CA GLU A 353 -0.12 -15.37 8.92
C GLU A 353 -0.88 -14.39 7.99
N SER A 354 -0.15 -13.50 7.32
CA SER A 354 -0.63 -12.56 6.29
C SER A 354 -0.71 -13.11 4.85
N GLY A 355 -0.54 -14.42 4.62
CA GLY A 355 -0.60 -15.00 3.27
C GLY A 355 0.61 -14.69 2.37
N ARG A 356 1.66 -14.02 2.89
CA ARG A 356 2.89 -13.66 2.15
C ARG A 356 3.98 -14.72 2.31
N PRO A 357 4.75 -15.06 1.25
CA PRO A 357 5.83 -16.04 1.35
C PRO A 357 6.96 -15.56 2.28
N THR A 358 7.42 -16.47 3.15
CA THR A 358 8.53 -16.19 4.07
C THR A 358 9.84 -16.01 3.30
N LEU A 359 10.83 -15.35 3.92
CA LEU A 359 12.15 -15.15 3.33
C LEU A 359 12.83 -16.49 2.99
N ALA A 360 12.73 -17.47 3.89
CA ALA A 360 13.18 -18.85 3.64
C ALA A 360 12.43 -19.52 2.48
N GLY A 361 11.14 -19.23 2.30
CA GLY A 361 10.36 -19.68 1.15
C GLY A 361 10.84 -19.09 -0.18
N ARG A 362 11.24 -17.80 -0.20
CA ARG A 362 11.78 -17.13 -1.39
C ARG A 362 13.16 -17.63 -1.77
N VAL A 363 14.06 -17.82 -0.80
CA VAL A 363 15.39 -18.42 -1.02
C VAL A 363 15.27 -19.81 -1.65
N ARG A 364 14.33 -20.65 -1.17
CA ARG A 364 14.06 -21.97 -1.76
C ARG A 364 13.52 -21.89 -3.17
N ARG A 365 12.63 -20.92 -3.46
CA ARG A 365 12.10 -20.71 -4.82
C ARG A 365 13.19 -20.29 -5.80
N LEU A 366 14.08 -19.38 -5.40
CA LEU A 366 15.25 -18.99 -6.19
C LEU A 366 16.19 -20.18 -6.47
N ARG A 367 16.44 -21.05 -5.47
CA ARG A 367 17.20 -22.29 -5.67
C ARG A 367 16.54 -23.25 -6.65
N ALA A 368 15.22 -23.39 -6.58
CA ALA A 368 14.45 -24.24 -7.48
C ALA A 368 14.41 -23.69 -8.92
N GLU A 369 14.44 -22.37 -9.08
CA GLU A 369 14.58 -21.72 -10.39
C GLU A 369 15.99 -21.91 -10.95
N GLU A 370 17.04 -21.72 -10.15
CA GLU A 370 18.43 -21.95 -10.56
C GLU A 370 18.71 -23.42 -10.90
N SER A 371 18.16 -24.37 -10.14
CA SER A 371 18.35 -25.80 -10.44
C SER A 371 17.62 -26.22 -11.73
N LYS A 372 16.46 -25.62 -12.01
CA LYS A 372 15.76 -25.77 -13.30
C LYS A 372 16.56 -25.18 -14.46
N THR A 373 17.11 -23.97 -14.31
CA THR A 373 17.93 -23.36 -15.36
C THR A 373 19.24 -24.11 -15.60
N THR A 374 19.82 -24.71 -14.56
CA THR A 374 21.05 -25.52 -14.68
C THR A 374 20.77 -26.89 -15.30
N GLY A 375 19.61 -27.50 -15.00
CA GLY A 375 19.16 -28.74 -15.64
C GLY A 375 18.82 -28.57 -17.12
N GLN A 376 18.20 -27.44 -17.49
CA GLN A 376 17.83 -27.12 -18.88
C GLN A 376 19.02 -26.72 -19.77
N ALA A 377 20.20 -26.47 -19.17
CA ALA A 377 21.46 -26.24 -19.88
C ALA A 377 22.34 -27.51 -20.00
N ALA A 378 21.92 -28.62 -19.38
CA ALA A 378 22.64 -29.90 -19.36
C ALA A 378 21.95 -31.02 -20.17
N GLU A 379 20.70 -30.81 -20.60
CA GLU A 379 20.05 -31.51 -21.73
C GLU A 379 20.38 -30.80 -23.04
#